data_AF-A0A674C935-F1
#
_entry.id   AF-A0A674C935-F1
#
_cell.length_a   1.000
_cell.length_b   1.000
_cell.length_c   1.000
_cell.angle_alpha   90.00
_cell.angle_beta   90.00
_cell.angle_gamma   90.00
#
_symmetry.space_group_name_H-M   'P 1'
#
loop_
_entity.id
_entity.type
_entity.pdbx_description
1 polymer ?
#
loop_
_entity_poly.entity_id
_entity_poly.type
_entity_poly.pdbx_seq_one_letter_code
_entity_poly.pdbx_strand_id
1 'polypeptide(L)'
;METVEQLVSFNHILVQLIGGTPWGFTLKGGLEHGEPLIITKIEEGGKAEQCKKLRVGDELVNINGSALYGSYRILKITVRR
;
A
#
# COMPACT_ATOMS: atom_id res chain seq x y z
N MET A 1 26.91 9.09 -20.63
CA MET A 1 26.01 7.93 -20.61
C MET A 1 24.74 8.40 -19.93
N GLU A 2 23.84 8.97 -20.72
CA GLU A 2 22.50 9.33 -20.26
C GLU A 2 21.74 8.04 -20.04
N THR A 3 21.58 7.64 -18.79
CA THR A 3 20.67 6.56 -18.43
C THR A 3 19.27 7.08 -18.75
N VAL A 4 18.74 6.65 -19.88
CA VAL A 4 17.32 6.77 -20.22
C VAL A 4 16.55 5.85 -19.28
N GLU A 5 16.48 6.21 -18.00
CA GLU A 5 15.39 5.79 -17.12
C GLU A 5 14.14 6.40 -17.73
N GLN A 6 13.57 5.66 -18.67
CA GLN A 6 12.36 5.98 -19.40
C GLN A 6 11.38 6.58 -18.40
N LEU A 7 10.93 7.81 -18.67
CA LEU A 7 10.06 8.61 -17.83
C LEU A 7 8.66 7.98 -17.75
N VAL A 8 8.58 6.73 -17.29
CA VAL A 8 7.34 6.08 -16.91
C VAL A 8 6.88 6.86 -15.68
N SER A 9 5.93 7.75 -15.92
CA SER A 9 5.27 8.47 -14.84
C SER A 9 4.45 7.43 -14.06
N PHE A 10 5.05 6.88 -13.01
CA PHE A 10 4.33 6.03 -12.08
C PHE A 10 3.23 6.85 -11.40
N ASN A 11 2.00 6.36 -11.45
CA ASN A 11 0.91 7.03 -10.75
C ASN A 11 0.99 6.69 -9.27
N HIS A 12 1.36 7.68 -8.45
CA HIS A 12 1.41 7.53 -7.01
C HIS A 12 0.06 7.88 -6.40
N ILE A 13 -0.58 6.89 -5.77
CA ILE A 13 -1.89 7.03 -5.13
C ILE A 13 -1.70 7.00 -3.62
N LEU A 14 -2.12 8.08 -2.95
CA LEU A 14 -2.18 8.15 -1.50
C LEU A 14 -3.49 7.54 -0.99
N VAL A 15 -3.37 6.56 -0.10
CA VAL A 15 -4.50 5.88 0.52
C VAL A 15 -4.41 6.00 2.04
N GLN A 16 -5.55 6.31 2.65
CA GLN A 16 -5.71 6.33 4.09
C GLN A 16 -6.82 5.35 4.49
N LEU A 17 -6.47 4.35 5.29
CA LEU A 17 -7.43 3.41 5.89
C LEU A 17 -7.65 3.81 7.35
N ILE A 18 -8.90 3.74 7.81
CA ILE A 18 -9.32 4.18 9.15
C ILE A 18 -9.98 3.02 9.89
N GLY A 19 -9.77 2.91 11.21
CA GLY A 19 -10.51 2.01 12.08
C GLY A 19 -9.75 0.79 12.61
N GLY A 20 -8.41 0.83 12.64
CA GLY A 20 -7.64 -0.25 13.26
C GLY A 20 -7.25 -1.39 12.33
N THR A 21 -6.24 -2.15 12.72
CA THR A 21 -5.98 -3.49 12.17
C THR A 21 -7.13 -4.44 12.53
N PRO A 22 -7.46 -5.43 11.67
CA PRO A 22 -6.90 -5.68 10.34
C PRO A 22 -7.41 -4.69 9.27
N TRP A 23 -6.56 -4.43 8.29
CA TRP A 23 -6.83 -3.48 7.19
C TRP A 23 -7.46 -4.14 5.95
N GLY A 24 -7.48 -5.48 5.88
CA GLY A 24 -8.15 -6.23 4.82
C GLY A 24 -7.35 -6.35 3.52
N PHE A 25 -6.02 -6.45 3.58
CA PHE A 25 -5.19 -6.79 2.42
C PHE A 25 -3.97 -7.61 2.83
N THR A 26 -3.35 -8.28 1.86
CA THR A 26 -2.12 -9.07 2.03
C THR A 26 -1.03 -8.56 1.10
N LEU A 27 0.22 -8.61 1.57
CA LEU A 27 1.41 -8.25 0.79
C LEU A 27 2.27 -9.49 0.50
N LYS A 28 2.99 -9.46 -0.61
CA LYS A 28 4.14 -10.34 -0.89
C LYS A 28 5.39 -9.50 -1.13
N GLY A 29 6.55 -10.15 -1.09
CA GLY A 29 7.86 -9.51 -1.24
C GLY A 29 8.29 -8.79 0.04
N GLY A 30 9.27 -7.90 -0.08
CA GLY A 30 9.84 -7.21 1.05
C GLY A 30 11.27 -6.77 0.76
N LEU A 31 11.66 -5.65 1.36
CA LEU A 31 12.99 -5.09 1.19
C LEU A 31 14.09 -6.06 1.63
N GLU A 32 13.79 -6.90 2.64
CA GLU A 32 14.68 -7.96 3.13
C GLU A 32 15.03 -9.02 2.07
N HIS A 33 14.16 -9.20 1.06
CA HIS A 33 14.35 -10.13 -0.06
C HIS A 33 14.73 -9.42 -1.36
N GLY A 34 14.83 -8.09 -1.36
CA GLY A 34 15.02 -7.29 -2.57
C GLY A 34 13.82 -7.33 -3.53
N GLU A 35 12.64 -7.71 -3.01
CA GLU A 35 11.41 -7.83 -3.81
C GLU A 35 10.44 -6.69 -3.50
N PRO A 36 9.69 -6.19 -4.50
CA PRO A 36 8.70 -5.14 -4.29
C PRO A 36 7.55 -5.62 -3.40
N LEU A 37 7.00 -4.73 -2.57
CA LEU A 37 5.84 -5.02 -1.74
C LEU A 37 4.55 -4.94 -2.56
N ILE A 38 4.04 -6.08 -3.02
CA ILE A 38 2.87 -6.13 -3.90
C ILE A 38 1.62 -6.56 -3.13
N ILE A 39 0.50 -5.87 -3.32
CA ILE A 39 -0.81 -6.32 -2.83
C ILE A 39 -1.23 -7.57 -3.60
N THR A 40 -1.37 -8.70 -2.90
CA THR A 40 -1.76 -9.99 -3.51
C THR A 40 -3.23 -10.31 -3.32
N LYS A 41 -3.84 -9.76 -2.27
CA LYS A 41 -5.25 -10.00 -1.93
C LYS A 41 -5.83 -8.77 -1.25
N ILE A 42 -7.10 -8.51 -1.53
CA ILE A 42 -7.96 -7.58 -0.80
C ILE A 42 -9.12 -8.41 -0.27
N GLU A 43 -9.39 -8.33 1.03
CA GLU A 43 -10.47 -9.05 1.68
C GLU A 43 -11.81 -8.37 1.38
N GLU A 44 -12.80 -9.16 0.98
CA GLU A 44 -14.18 -8.71 0.78
C GLU A 44 -14.76 -8.16 2.09
N GLY A 45 -15.42 -7.00 2.02
CA GLY A 45 -15.92 -6.27 3.17
C GLY A 45 -14.83 -5.61 4.03
N GLY A 46 -13.54 -5.76 3.67
CA GLY A 46 -12.40 -5.20 4.37
C GLY A 46 -12.22 -3.70 4.13
N LYS A 47 -11.41 -3.04 4.97
CA LYS A 47 -11.17 -1.59 4.88
C LYS A 47 -10.49 -1.20 3.56
N ALA A 48 -9.58 -2.04 3.08
CA ALA A 48 -8.92 -1.86 1.80
C ALA A 48 -9.89 -1.95 0.61
N GLU A 49 -10.90 -2.82 0.66
CA GLU A 49 -11.96 -2.87 -0.36
C GLU A 49 -12.85 -1.62 -0.27
N GLN A 50 -13.32 -1.29 0.95
CA GLN A 50 -14.22 -0.17 1.20
C GLN A 50 -13.63 1.19 0.76
N CYS A 51 -12.30 1.34 0.80
CA CYS A 51 -11.65 2.57 0.35
C CYS A 51 -11.68 2.75 -1.18
N LYS A 52 -11.92 1.67 -1.95
CA LYS A 52 -12.00 1.62 -3.42
C LYS A 52 -10.78 2.19 -4.18
N LYS A 53 -9.69 2.49 -3.48
CA LYS A 53 -8.45 3.05 -4.05
C LYS A 53 -7.37 2.00 -4.27
N LEU A 54 -7.32 0.99 -3.41
CA LEU A 54 -6.36 -0.11 -3.50
C LEU A 54 -6.87 -1.19 -4.45
N ARG A 55 -5.97 -1.81 -5.19
CA ARG A 55 -6.27 -3.03 -5.96
C ARG A 55 -5.10 -4.03 -5.87
N VAL A 56 -5.41 -5.29 -6.16
CA VAL A 56 -4.38 -6.33 -6.32
C VAL A 56 -3.42 -5.91 -7.43
N GLY A 57 -2.13 -6.12 -7.20
CA GLY A 57 -1.04 -5.70 -8.09
C GLY A 57 -0.50 -4.30 -7.82
N ASP A 58 -1.15 -3.48 -6.98
CA ASP A 58 -0.53 -2.25 -6.50
C ASP A 58 0.74 -2.55 -5.73
N GLU A 59 1.79 -1.78 -5.99
CA GLU A 59 3.01 -1.85 -5.21
C GLU A 59 3.02 -0.78 -4.12
N LEU A 60 3.22 -1.21 -2.89
CA LEU A 60 3.45 -0.31 -1.77
C LEU A 60 4.88 0.22 -1.80
N VAL A 61 5.00 1.53 -1.99
CA VAL A 61 6.27 2.25 -1.95
C VAL A 61 6.50 2.97 -0.61
N ASN A 62 5.43 3.19 0.17
CA ASN A 62 5.55 3.80 1.49
C ASN A 62 4.41 3.35 2.43
N ILE A 63 4.72 3.13 3.70
CA ILE A 63 3.78 2.76 4.76
C ILE A 63 4.03 3.59 6.00
N ASN A 64 3.01 4.27 6.51
CA ASN A 64 3.05 4.99 7.78
C ASN A 64 1.76 4.74 8.57
N GLY A 65 1.89 4.12 9.75
CA GLY A 65 0.79 3.97 10.72
C GLY A 65 0.83 5.08 11.76
N SER A 66 -0.32 5.64 12.13
CA SER A 66 -0.43 6.55 13.29
C SER A 66 -1.18 5.86 14.43
N ALA A 67 -0.49 5.70 15.57
CA ALA A 67 -1.11 5.29 16.83
C ALA A 67 -1.74 6.51 17.47
N LEU A 68 -3.02 6.44 17.84
CA LEU A 68 -3.66 7.53 18.57
C LEU A 68 -3.67 7.27 20.08
N TYR A 69 -3.94 6.05 20.54
CA TYR A 69 -3.80 5.66 21.95
C TYR A 69 -3.74 4.13 22.01
N GLY A 70 -2.57 3.54 21.76
CA GLY A 70 -2.33 2.08 21.81
C GLY A 70 -2.91 1.26 20.65
N SER A 71 -3.71 1.85 19.76
CA SER A 71 -4.24 1.21 18.54
C SER A 71 -3.92 2.06 17.31
N TYR A 72 -3.38 1.42 16.26
CA TYR A 72 -3.13 2.06 14.97
C TYR A 72 -4.47 2.41 14.30
N ARG A 73 -4.98 3.61 14.53
CA ARG A 73 -6.31 4.00 14.04
C ARG A 73 -6.32 4.39 12.57
N ILE A 74 -5.16 4.76 12.04
CA ILE A 74 -5.01 5.24 10.68
C ILE A 74 -3.77 4.60 10.06
N LEU A 75 -3.94 3.99 8.89
CA LEU A 75 -2.84 3.55 8.04
C LEU A 75 -2.79 4.43 6.80
N LYS A 76 -1.66 5.11 6.59
CA LYS A 76 -1.36 5.89 5.38
C LYS A 76 -0.37 5.09 4.54
N ILE A 77 -0.75 4.78 3.31
CA ILE A 77 0.14 4.12 2.35
C ILE A 77 0.19 4.88 1.04
N THR A 78 1.34 4.81 0.39
CA THR A 78 1.51 5.26 -0.99
C THR A 78 1.68 4.03 -1.85
N VAL A 79 0.85 3.90 -2.88
CA VAL A 79 0.98 2.83 -3.86
C VAL A 79 1.37 3.38 -5.23
N ARG A 80 2.13 2.61 -6.00
CA ARG A 80 2.44 2.89 -7.41
C ARG A 80 1.67 1.94 -8.34
N ARG A 81 1.19 2.48 -9.45
CA ARG A 81 0.58 1.78 -10.57
C ARG A 81 1.06 2.33 -11.90
#